data_AF-A0A839JRG0-F1
#
_entry.id   AF-A0A839JRG0-F1
#
_cell.length_a   1.000
_cell.length_b   1.000
_cell.length_c   1.000
_cell.angle_alpha   90.00
_cell.angle_beta   90.00
_cell.angle_gamma   90.00
#
_symmetry.space_group_name_H-M   'P 1'
#
loop_
_entity.id
_entity.type
_entity.pdbx_description
1 polymer ?
#
loop_
_entity_poly.entity_id
_entity_poly.type
_entity_poly.pdbx_seq_one_letter_code
_entity_poly.pdbx_strand_id
1 'polypeptide(L)' 'MARIAGVVIPTEKQVQIALTYIYGIGPKHASSILAAANVEPTTRVKDLTEAEENKIREIIDSEYTVEGDLQR' A
#
# COMPACT_ATOMS: atom_id res chain seq x y z
N MET A 1 -1.06 -12.24 6.65
CA MET A 1 -1.77 -10.96 6.87
C MET A 1 -0.72 -9.88 6.72
N ALA A 2 -0.81 -9.05 5.68
CA ALA A 2 0.09 -7.90 5.52
C ALA A 2 -0.54 -6.72 6.26
N ARG A 3 0.21 -6.09 7.16
CA ARG A 3 -0.22 -4.87 7.86
C ARG A 3 0.59 -3.71 7.30
N ILE A 4 -0.06 -2.81 6.57
CA ILE A 4 0.58 -1.67 5.94
C ILE A 4 -0.08 -0.40 6.49
N ALA A 5 0.74 0.53 6.99
CA ALA A 5 0.30 1.80 7.59
C ALA A 5 -0.81 1.68 8.65
N GLY A 6 -0.72 0.67 9.53
CA GLY A 6 -1.70 0.43 10.59
C GLY A 6 -2.96 -0.34 10.16
N VAL A 7 -3.24 -0.42 8.86
CA VAL A 7 -4.40 -1.11 8.28
C VAL A 7 -4.07 -2.56 7.93
N VAL A 8 -5.02 -3.45 8.18
CA VAL A 8 -4.96 -4.83 7.72
C VAL A 8 -5.50 -4.88 6.29
N ILE A 9 -4.61 -5.14 5.33
CA ILE A 9 -5.00 -5.24 3.92
C ILE A 9 -5.29 -6.70 3.51
N PRO A 10 -6.29 -6.93 2.64
CA PRO A 10 -6.65 -8.26 2.20
C PRO A 10 -5.56 -8.90 1.34
N THR A 11 -5.03 -10.04 1.77
CA THR A 11 -3.90 -10.73 1.10
C THR A 11 -4.28 -11.39 -0.22
N GLU A 12 -5.58 -11.63 -0.44
CA GLU A 12 -6.09 -12.30 -1.64
C GLU A 12 -6.27 -11.35 -2.83
N LYS A 13 -6.22 -10.03 -2.60
CA LYS A 13 -6.40 -9.03 -3.66
C LYS A 13 -5.08 -8.64 -4.31
N GLN A 14 -5.19 -8.07 -5.50
CA GLN A 14 -4.09 -7.40 -6.18
C GLN A 14 -3.60 -6.22 -5.33
N VAL A 15 -2.29 -5.97 -5.30
CA VAL A 15 -1.70 -4.92 -4.46
C VAL A 15 -2.31 -3.56 -4.77
N GLN A 16 -2.56 -3.25 -6.04
CA GLN A 16 -3.19 -1.98 -6.45
C GLN A 16 -4.55 -1.75 -5.78
N ILE A 17 -5.38 -2.79 -5.66
CA ILE A 17 -6.71 -2.70 -5.05
C ILE A 17 -6.60 -2.81 -3.52
N ALA A 18 -5.64 -3.59 -3.02
CA ALA A 18 -5.44 -3.73 -1.59
C ALA A 18 -5.00 -2.40 -0.96
N LEU A 19 -4.15 -1.64 -1.64
CA LEU A 19 -3.70 -0.33 -1.17
C LEU A 19 -4.84 0.69 -1.06
N THR A 20 -5.89 0.59 -1.89
CA THR A 20 -7.03 1.51 -1.82
C THR A 20 -7.94 1.28 -0.60
N TYR A 21 -7.68 0.26 0.21
CA TYR A 21 -8.36 0.09 1.49
C TYR A 21 -7.83 1.04 2.57
N ILE A 22 -6.66 1.63 2.35
CA ILE A 22 -6.06 2.60 3.26
C ILE A 22 -6.72 3.96 3.00
N TYR A 23 -7.29 4.56 4.05
CA TYR A 23 -7.94 5.86 3.93
C TYR A 23 -6.92 6.95 3.57
N GLY A 24 -7.19 7.67 2.48
CA GLY A 24 -6.25 8.63 1.87
C GLY A 24 -5.52 8.08 0.64
N ILE A 25 -5.50 6.77 0.41
CA ILE A 25 -4.87 6.17 -0.77
C ILE A 25 -5.94 5.84 -1.82
N GLY A 26 -6.02 6.67 -2.86
CA GLY A 26 -6.82 6.40 -4.04
C GLY A 26 -6.10 5.55 -5.11
N PRO A 27 -6.78 5.17 -6.21
CA PRO A 27 -6.19 4.37 -7.28
C PRO A 27 -4.99 5.06 -7.97
N LYS A 28 -5.00 6.39 -8.03
CA LYS A 28 -3.86 7.19 -8.53
C LYS A 28 -2.64 7.05 -7.62
N HIS A 29 -2.83 7.22 -6.32
CA HIS A 29 -1.76 7.09 -5.32
C HIS A 29 -1.23 5.67 -5.24
N ALA A 30 -2.11 4.66 -5.23
CA ALA A 30 -1.72 3.26 -5.30
C ALA A 30 -0.82 2.96 -6.50
N SER A 31 -1.16 3.48 -7.68
CA SER A 31 -0.35 3.28 -8.90
C SER A 31 1.01 3.99 -8.82
N SER A 32 1.06 5.21 -8.26
CA SER A 32 2.33 5.92 -8.02
C SER A 32 3.23 5.21 -7.01
N ILE A 33 2.67 4.72 -5.89
CA ILE A 33 3.41 3.99 -4.86
C ILE A 33 3.98 2.70 -5.45
N LEU A 34 3.20 1.96 -6.23
CA LEU A 34 3.66 0.75 -6.90
C LEU A 34 4.77 1.03 -7.92
N ALA A 35 4.66 2.12 -8.68
CA ALA A 35 5.70 2.54 -9.60
C ALA A 35 7.01 2.90 -8.88
N ALA A 36 6.92 3.62 -7.75
CA ALA A 36 8.08 3.97 -6.92
C ALA A 36 8.70 2.74 -6.23
N ALA A 37 7.86 1.81 -5.75
CA ALA A 37 8.29 0.55 -5.14
C ALA A 37 8.85 -0.45 -6.16
N ASN A 38 8.63 -0.23 -7.46
CA ASN A 38 8.95 -1.13 -8.57
C ASN A 38 8.24 -2.49 -8.43
N VAL A 39 6.96 -2.45 -8.03
CA VAL A 39 6.12 -3.63 -7.82
C VAL A 39 5.03 -3.66 -8.87
N GLU A 40 4.80 -4.84 -9.47
CA GLU A 40 3.72 -4.99 -10.43
C GLU A 40 2.33 -4.86 -9.76
N PRO A 41 1.42 -4.05 -10.34
CA PRO A 41 0.08 -3.82 -9.77
C PRO A 41 -0.81 -5.06 -9.77
N THR A 42 -0.53 -6.02 -10.65
CA THR A 42 -1.26 -7.28 -10.81
C THR A 42 -0.83 -8.35 -9.82
N THR A 43 0.31 -8.17 -9.15
CA THR A 43 0.78 -9.07 -8.10
C THR A 43 -0.24 -9.10 -6.97
N ARG A 44 -0.39 -10.24 -6.30
CA ARG A 44 -1.23 -10.32 -5.11
C ARG A 44 -0.42 -9.98 -3.88
N VAL A 45 -1.08 -9.45 -2.87
CA VAL A 45 -0.43 -9.07 -1.60
C VAL A 45 0.23 -10.28 -0.92
N LYS A 46 -0.29 -11.50 -1.11
CA LYS A 46 0.33 -12.73 -0.60
C LYS A 46 1.68 -13.09 -1.26
N ASP A 47 1.91 -12.60 -2.47
CA ASP A 47 3.10 -12.91 -3.28
C ASP A 47 4.16 -11.78 -3.16
N LEU A 48 3.89 -10.77 -2.32
CA LEU A 48 4.85 -9.72 -1.99
C LEU A 48 5.98 -10.26 -1.13
N THR A 49 7.19 -9.85 -1.46
CA THR A 49 8.37 -10.06 -0.61
C THR A 49 8.40 -9.04 0.54
N GLU A 50 9.06 -9.39 1.65
CA GLU A 50 9.23 -8.49 2.80
C GLU A 50 9.95 -7.18 2.42
N ALA A 51 10.85 -7.23 1.41
CA ALA A 51 11.54 -6.06 0.90
C ALA A 51 10.59 -5.09 0.17
N GLU A 52 9.67 -5.62 -0.64
CA GLU A 52 8.64 -4.82 -1.32
C GLU A 52 7.64 -4.23 -0.34
N GLU A 53 7.22 -5.03 0.67
CA GLU A 53 6.32 -4.55 1.72
C GLU A 53 6.94 -3.37 2.50
N ASN A 54 8.23 -3.47 2.85
CA ASN A 54 8.94 -2.38 3.54
C ASN A 54 9.08 -1.13 2.67
N LYS A 55 9.41 -1.26 1.37
CA LYS A 55 9.45 -0.11 0.45
C LYS A 55 8.11 0.59 0.36
N ILE A 56 7.02 -0.17 0.18
CA ILE A 56 5.67 0.36 0.11
C ILE A 56 5.34 1.11 1.40
N ARG A 57 5.70 0.55 2.57
CA ARG A 57 5.49 1.18 3.87
C ARG A 57 6.26 2.50 4.00
N GLU A 58 7.54 2.53 3.65
CA GLU A 58 8.37 3.75 3.71
C GLU A 58 7.85 4.86 2.81
N ILE A 59 7.43 4.53 1.58
CA ILE A 59 6.84 5.50 0.63
C ILE A 59 5.54 6.05 1.18
N ILE A 60 4.67 5.20 1.75
CA ILE A 60 3.40 5.63 2.34
C ILE A 60 3.66 6.56 3.52
N ASP A 61 4.50 6.19 4.49
CA ASP A 61 4.80 7.03 5.66
C ASP A 61 5.49 8.36 5.28
N SER A 62 6.32 8.37 4.24
CA SER A 62 7.10 9.55 3.86
C SER A 62 6.33 10.55 2.99
N GLU A 63 5.52 10.06 2.05
CA GLU A 63 4.87 10.92 1.04
C GLU A 63 3.36 11.08 1.25
N TYR A 64 2.72 10.21 2.04
CA TYR A 64 1.26 10.16 2.14
C TYR A 64 0.77 10.20 3.58
N THR A 65 0.04 11.26 3.90
CA THR A 65 -0.71 11.35 5.15
C THR A 65 -1.92 10.43 5.09
N VAL A 66 -1.91 9.32 5.82
CA VAL A 66 -2.97 8.31 5.81
C VAL A 66 -3.67 8.16 7.16
N GLU A 67 -4.95 7.78 7.10
CA GLU A 67 -5.81 7.52 8.26
C GLU A 67 -5.79 8.62 9.35
N GLY A 68 -5.18 8.33 10.51
CA GLY A 68 -5.34 9.10 11.74
C GLY A 68 -4.76 10.51 11.70
N ASP A 69 -3.84 10.77 10.78
CA ASP A 69 -3.29 12.12 10.57
C ASP A 69 -4.18 12.96 9.62
N LEU A 70 -4.95 12.31 8.75
CA LEU A 70 -5.96 12.95 7.88
C LEU A 70 -7.33 13.12 8.58
N GLN A 71 -7.58 12.35 9.64
CA GLN A 71 -8.86 12.32 10.37
C GLN A 71 -8.85 13.20 11.64
N ARG A 72 -7.84 14.08 11.78
CA ARG A 72 -7.66 14.98 12.94
C ARG A 72 -8.19 16.40 12.68
#